data_AF-A0A3S3MGS3-F1
#
_entry.id   AF-A0A3S3MGS3-F1
#
_cell.length_a   1.000
_cell.length_b   1.000
_cell.length_c   1.000
_cell.angle_alpha   90.00
_cell.angle_beta   90.00
_cell.angle_gamma   90.00
#
_symmetry.space_group_name_H-M   'P 1'
#
loop_
_entity.id
_entity.type
_entity.pdbx_description
1 polymer ?
#
loop_
_entity_poly.entity_id
_entity_poly.type
_entity_poly.pdbx_seq_one_letter_code
_entity_poly.pdbx_strand_id
1 'polypeptide(L)'
;MSSFRIGPVSVEVLDGQHSITLVPPSQWHGDRQERPAHAVLANLKAEDGLRAQVLLVRWDDSDETSLGFAELLAGPSDYERLEDAGAISPKLVGDKLVARIRALRYGRAGRATGAAVEWSQISEWAGGDAQALLAALGATRTGAYGVLLPSATRFKTEPAIEVPLSDPSALFAVYALTRVVPIMTGYGKESVEGPNA
;
A
#
# COMPACT_ATOMS: atom_id res chain seq x y z
N MET A 1 10.64 11.85 -12.75
CA MET A 1 9.72 11.94 -11.61
C MET A 1 8.32 11.70 -12.14
N SER A 2 7.50 10.88 -11.48
CA SER A 2 6.11 10.64 -11.91
C SER A 2 5.13 11.10 -10.82
N SER A 3 4.00 11.70 -11.23
CA SER A 3 2.98 12.20 -10.31
C SER A 3 1.60 11.85 -10.85
N PHE A 4 0.71 11.43 -9.96
CA PHE A 4 -0.66 11.05 -10.30
C PHE A 4 -1.60 11.24 -9.11
N ARG A 5 -2.91 11.21 -9.37
CA ARG A 5 -3.95 11.38 -8.36
C ARG A 5 -4.82 10.14 -8.28
N ILE A 6 -5.13 9.71 -7.06
CA ILE A 6 -5.91 8.53 -6.72
C ILE A 6 -6.99 8.93 -5.71
N GLY A 7 -8.22 9.09 -6.20
CA GLY A 7 -9.30 9.68 -5.41
C GLY A 7 -8.88 11.05 -4.84
N PRO A 8 -8.93 11.25 -3.51
CA PRO A 8 -8.52 12.50 -2.86
C PRO A 8 -7.02 12.63 -2.59
N VAL A 9 -6.20 11.64 -2.99
CA VAL A 9 -4.76 11.58 -2.67
C VAL A 9 -3.92 11.84 -3.91
N SER A 10 -2.98 12.78 -3.83
CA SER A 10 -1.92 12.97 -4.81
C SER A 10 -0.69 12.16 -4.40
N VAL A 11 -0.08 11.48 -5.37
CA VAL A 11 1.11 10.64 -5.20
C VAL A 11 2.19 11.17 -6.12
N GLU A 12 3.37 11.43 -5.58
CA GLU A 12 4.57 11.87 -6.31
C GLU A 12 5.69 10.86 -6.04
N VAL A 13 6.05 10.06 -7.04
CA VAL A 13 7.14 9.09 -6.95
C VAL A 13 8.45 9.81 -7.24
N LEU A 14 9.37 9.73 -6.29
CA LEU A 14 10.67 10.38 -6.35
C LEU A 14 11.59 9.64 -7.33
N ASP A 15 12.47 10.39 -7.98
CA ASP A 15 13.42 9.84 -8.93
C ASP A 15 14.55 9.08 -8.25
N GLY A 16 14.87 7.92 -8.83
CA GLY A 16 16.02 7.12 -8.44
C GLY A 16 15.72 6.11 -7.34
N GLN A 17 16.75 5.32 -7.06
CA GLN A 17 16.76 4.37 -5.96
C GLN A 17 17.70 4.89 -4.87
N HIS A 18 17.28 4.72 -3.62
CA HIS A 18 18.01 5.15 -2.45
C HIS A 18 18.56 3.94 -1.73
N SER A 19 19.87 3.89 -1.50
CA SER A 19 20.48 2.89 -0.63
C SER A 19 20.08 3.15 0.80
N ILE A 20 19.56 2.12 1.46
CA ILE A 20 19.09 2.15 2.84
C ILE A 20 19.51 0.87 3.56
N THR A 21 19.43 0.87 4.88
CA THR A 21 19.66 -0.31 5.73
C THR A 21 18.49 -0.45 6.69
N LEU A 22 17.79 -1.59 6.64
CA LEU A 22 16.61 -1.85 7.46
C LEU A 22 16.34 -3.36 7.61
N VAL A 23 15.49 -3.73 8.57
CA VAL A 23 15.14 -5.12 8.88
C VAL A 23 14.09 -5.66 7.89
N PRO A 24 14.34 -6.80 7.21
CA PRO A 24 13.35 -7.47 6.35
C PRO A 24 12.08 -7.87 7.11
N PRO A 25 10.90 -7.88 6.47
CA PRO A 25 9.65 -8.29 7.11
C PRO A 25 9.70 -9.71 7.71
N SER A 26 10.44 -10.63 7.08
CA SER A 26 10.62 -11.99 7.59
C SER A 26 11.27 -12.07 8.97
N GLN A 27 11.99 -11.01 9.40
CA GLN A 27 12.77 -10.96 10.64
C GLN A 27 12.17 -10.05 11.71
N TRP A 28 11.04 -9.39 11.47
CA TRP A 28 10.43 -8.46 12.43
C TRP A 28 10.07 -9.10 13.79
N HIS A 29 9.78 -10.40 13.79
CA HIS A 29 9.40 -11.18 14.98
C HIS A 29 10.48 -12.18 15.43
N GLY A 30 11.70 -12.08 14.89
CA GLY A 30 12.80 -12.98 15.19
C GLY A 30 14.08 -12.22 15.52
N ASP A 31 15.21 -12.76 15.07
CA ASP A 31 16.50 -12.11 15.18
C ASP A 31 16.57 -10.93 14.20
N ARG A 32 16.36 -9.72 14.72
CA ARG A 32 16.30 -8.50 13.92
C ARG A 32 17.69 -8.13 13.44
N GLN A 33 17.95 -8.32 12.16
CA GLN A 33 19.19 -7.92 11.52
C GLN A 33 18.87 -6.90 10.44
N GLU A 34 19.47 -5.71 10.54
CA GLU A 34 19.39 -4.74 9.47
C GLU A 34 20.24 -5.23 8.29
N ARG A 35 19.73 -5.00 7.08
CA ARG A 35 20.37 -5.43 5.84
C ARG A 35 20.34 -4.32 4.81
N PRO A 36 21.36 -4.24 3.93
CA PRO A 36 21.34 -3.34 2.78
C PRO A 36 20.12 -3.60 1.88
N ALA A 37 19.54 -2.51 1.40
CA ALA A 37 18.39 -2.54 0.53
C ALA A 37 18.35 -1.28 -0.35
N HIS A 38 17.53 -1.36 -1.39
CA HIS A 38 17.19 -0.24 -2.26
C HIS A 38 15.73 0.16 -2.08
N ALA A 39 15.49 1.46 -1.92
CA ALA A 39 14.17 2.03 -1.76
C ALA A 39 13.81 2.98 -2.91
N VAL A 40 12.58 2.88 -3.40
CA VAL A 40 11.90 3.93 -4.17
C VAL A 40 10.92 4.61 -3.22
N LEU A 41 10.92 5.95 -3.18
CA LEU A 41 10.07 6.72 -2.29
C LEU A 41 8.93 7.39 -3.06
N ALA A 42 7.82 7.60 -2.38
CA ALA A 42 6.74 8.45 -2.87
C ALA A 42 6.21 9.36 -1.78
N ASN A 43 5.93 10.60 -2.14
CA ASN A 43 5.23 11.55 -1.29
C ASN A 43 3.72 11.40 -1.51
N LEU A 44 2.97 11.38 -0.42
CA LEU A 44 1.51 11.35 -0.40
C LEU A 44 0.99 12.68 0.13
N LYS A 45 0.02 13.28 -0.56
CA LYS A 45 -0.70 14.48 -0.12
C LYS A 45 -2.20 14.27 -0.26
N ALA A 46 -2.98 14.61 0.76
CA ALA A 46 -4.44 14.57 0.67
C ALA A 46 -5.06 15.93 0.97
N GLU A 47 -6.31 16.13 0.53
CA GLU A 47 -7.02 17.41 0.65
C GLU A 47 -7.31 17.83 2.10
N ASP A 48 -7.34 16.88 3.03
CA ASP A 48 -7.53 17.11 4.47
C ASP A 48 -6.26 17.54 5.21
N GLY A 49 -5.16 17.75 4.47
CA GLY A 49 -3.89 18.24 5.01
C GLY A 49 -2.85 17.15 5.25
N LEU A 50 -3.13 15.87 4.95
CA LEU A 50 -2.10 14.83 4.98
C LEU A 50 -0.89 15.20 4.13
N ARG A 51 0.30 15.02 4.70
CA ARG A 51 1.59 14.94 4.03
C ARG A 51 2.38 13.79 4.65
N ALA A 52 2.64 12.75 3.88
CA ALA A 52 3.38 11.59 4.33
C ALA A 52 4.34 11.10 3.25
N GLN A 53 5.29 10.27 3.63
CA GLN A 53 6.17 9.57 2.73
C GLN A 53 6.01 8.05 2.91
N VAL A 54 6.10 7.33 1.80
CA VAL A 54 6.08 5.87 1.76
C VAL A 54 7.28 5.37 0.97
N LEU A 55 7.72 4.15 1.27
CA LEU A 55 8.84 3.54 0.59
C LEU A 55 8.52 2.12 0.12
N LEU A 56 8.90 1.82 -1.12
CA LEU A 56 8.97 0.48 -1.66
C LEU A 56 10.43 0.01 -1.57
N VAL A 57 10.68 -0.98 -0.73
CA VAL A 57 12.00 -1.52 -0.42
C VAL A 57 12.18 -2.88 -1.05
N ARG A 58 13.37 -3.11 -1.62
CA ARG A 58 13.87 -4.41 -2.02
C ARG A 58 15.23 -4.67 -1.37
N TRP A 59 15.41 -5.83 -0.76
CA TRP A 59 16.68 -6.23 -0.17
C TRP A 59 17.58 -6.90 -1.21
N ASP A 60 18.89 -6.67 -1.12
CA ASP A 60 19.84 -7.12 -2.15
C ASP A 60 20.12 -8.62 -2.09
N ASP A 61 20.01 -9.20 -0.90
CA ASP A 61 20.34 -10.59 -0.61
C ASP A 61 19.12 -11.52 -0.63
N SER A 62 17.95 -11.02 -1.03
CA SER A 62 16.71 -11.79 -1.06
C SER A 62 15.71 -11.30 -2.11
N ASP A 63 14.71 -12.13 -2.39
CA ASP A 63 13.56 -11.75 -3.22
C ASP A 63 12.48 -11.01 -2.40
N GLU A 64 12.82 -10.50 -1.21
CA GLU A 64 11.89 -9.78 -0.35
C GLU A 64 11.65 -8.37 -0.87
N THR A 65 10.38 -7.98 -0.91
CA THR A 65 9.94 -6.63 -1.27
C THR A 65 8.83 -6.19 -0.33
N SER A 66 8.88 -4.94 0.10
CA SER A 66 7.96 -4.37 1.09
C SER A 66 7.62 -2.94 0.73
N LEU A 67 6.32 -2.61 0.67
CA LEU A 67 5.82 -1.26 0.55
C LEU A 67 5.15 -0.84 1.86
N GLY A 68 5.72 0.16 2.52
CA GLY A 68 5.30 0.60 3.85
C GLY A 68 5.35 2.10 4.04
N PHE A 69 4.86 2.52 5.20
CA PHE A 69 4.99 3.88 5.70
C PHE A 69 6.46 4.22 5.97
N ALA A 70 6.88 5.43 5.62
CA ALA A 70 8.21 5.96 5.92
C ALA A 70 8.12 6.99 7.05
N GLU A 71 7.33 8.04 6.83
CA GLU A 71 7.27 9.20 7.72
C GLU A 71 5.96 9.98 7.55
N LEU A 72 5.46 10.58 8.63
CA LEU A 72 4.34 11.53 8.62
C LEU A 72 4.91 12.93 8.82
N LEU A 73 4.74 13.79 7.81
CA LEU A 73 5.26 15.16 7.82
C LEU A 73 4.22 16.14 8.37
N ALA A 74 2.94 15.91 8.07
CA ALA A 74 1.81 16.70 8.58
C ALA A 74 0.49 15.96 8.35
N GLY A 75 -0.54 16.31 9.10
CA GLY A 75 -1.91 15.87 8.86
C GLY A 75 -2.73 15.73 10.14
N PRO A 76 -4.03 15.40 10.02
CA PRO A 76 -4.84 14.95 11.15
C PRO A 76 -4.19 13.81 11.94
N SER A 77 -4.39 13.78 13.26
CA SER A 77 -3.84 12.73 14.14
C SER A 77 -4.31 11.32 13.77
N ASP A 78 -5.40 11.21 13.03
CA ASP A 78 -5.89 9.91 12.56
C ASP A 78 -4.87 9.17 11.69
N TYR A 79 -3.95 9.89 11.04
CA TYR A 79 -2.88 9.34 10.19
C TYR A 79 -1.66 8.79 10.93
N GLU A 80 -1.51 9.04 12.24
CA GLU A 80 -0.47 8.37 13.06
C GLU A 80 -0.60 6.84 12.94
N ARG A 81 -1.81 6.34 12.66
CA ARG A 81 -2.09 4.93 12.41
C ARG A 81 -1.38 4.33 11.19
N LEU A 82 -0.83 5.14 10.29
CA LEU A 82 -0.04 4.64 9.17
C LEU A 82 1.22 3.89 9.63
N GLU A 83 1.76 4.23 10.82
CA GLU A 83 2.88 3.53 11.46
C GLU A 83 2.55 2.05 11.73
N ASP A 84 1.33 1.78 12.17
CA ASP A 84 0.84 0.44 12.52
C ASP A 84 0.07 -0.25 11.38
N ALA A 85 -0.04 0.40 10.22
CA ALA A 85 -0.90 -0.06 9.12
C ALA A 85 -0.38 -1.32 8.41
N GLY A 86 0.83 -1.75 8.77
CA GLY A 86 1.54 -2.87 8.16
C GLY A 86 1.98 -2.59 6.73
N ALA A 87 2.94 -3.39 6.25
CA ALA A 87 3.40 -3.31 4.87
C ALA A 87 2.52 -4.12 3.91
N ILE A 88 2.52 -3.69 2.65
CA ILE A 88 2.18 -4.54 1.52
C ILE A 88 3.46 -5.30 1.16
N SER A 89 3.41 -6.63 1.09
CA SER A 89 4.57 -7.45 0.72
C SER A 89 4.34 -8.13 -0.64
N PRO A 90 4.68 -7.46 -1.76
CA PRO A 90 4.61 -8.08 -3.07
C PRO A 90 5.52 -9.31 -3.17
N LYS A 91 5.15 -10.25 -4.04
CA LYS A 91 5.99 -11.40 -4.39
C LYS A 91 6.68 -11.16 -5.72
N LEU A 92 7.99 -11.35 -5.74
CA LEU A 92 8.76 -11.35 -6.96
C LEU A 92 8.46 -12.62 -7.77
N VAL A 93 8.10 -12.46 -9.03
CA VAL A 93 7.83 -13.53 -9.99
C VAL A 93 8.51 -13.16 -11.30
N GLY A 94 9.73 -13.67 -11.51
CA GLY A 94 10.54 -13.26 -12.65
C GLY A 94 10.89 -11.77 -12.56
N ASP A 95 10.50 -11.00 -13.57
CA ASP A 95 10.71 -9.54 -13.68
C ASP A 95 9.51 -8.71 -13.21
N LYS A 96 8.65 -9.30 -12.36
CA LYS A 96 7.38 -8.70 -11.94
C LYS A 96 7.15 -8.82 -10.45
N LEU A 97 6.36 -7.89 -9.92
CA LEU A 97 5.86 -7.96 -8.55
C LEU A 97 4.36 -8.23 -8.58
N VAL A 98 3.92 -9.23 -7.81
CA VAL A 98 2.51 -9.53 -7.59
C VAL A 98 2.14 -9.17 -6.15
N ALA A 99 1.28 -8.17 -5.99
CA ALA A 99 0.83 -7.72 -4.68
C ALA A 99 -0.65 -8.05 -4.47
N ARG A 100 -0.95 -8.70 -3.35
CA ARG A 100 -2.32 -8.86 -2.87
C ARG A 100 -2.82 -7.54 -2.29
N ILE A 101 -4.06 -7.20 -2.59
CA ILE A 101 -4.69 -5.96 -2.17
C ILE A 101 -5.61 -6.25 -0.98
N ARG A 102 -5.28 -5.62 0.14
CA ARG A 102 -6.08 -5.58 1.37
C ARG A 102 -6.14 -4.15 1.84
N ALA A 103 -7.20 -3.74 2.50
CA ALA A 103 -7.35 -2.39 3.01
C ALA A 103 -7.33 -2.31 4.52
N LEU A 104 -6.84 -1.19 5.03
CA LEU A 104 -6.95 -0.85 6.43
C LEU A 104 -8.44 -0.71 6.77
N ARG A 105 -8.92 -1.48 7.74
CA ARG A 105 -10.30 -1.41 8.22
C ARG A 105 -10.30 -1.24 9.73
N TYR A 106 -11.04 -0.25 10.22
CA TYR A 106 -11.27 -0.05 11.64
C TYR A 106 -12.10 -1.21 12.20
N GLY A 107 -11.65 -1.76 13.34
CA GLY A 107 -12.45 -2.65 14.17
C GLY A 107 -13.12 -1.89 15.32
N ARG A 108 -13.96 -2.60 16.08
CA ARG A 108 -14.69 -2.05 17.25
C ARG A 108 -13.81 -1.41 18.32
N ALA A 109 -12.58 -1.89 18.46
CA ALA A 109 -11.60 -1.35 19.41
C ALA A 109 -10.81 -0.15 18.86
N GLY A 110 -11.21 0.43 17.72
CA GLY A 110 -10.52 1.58 17.09
C GLY A 110 -9.19 1.25 16.44
N ARG A 111 -8.68 0.02 16.58
CA ARG A 111 -7.50 -0.47 15.88
C ARG A 111 -7.84 -0.83 14.44
N ALA A 112 -7.01 -0.36 13.52
CA ALA A 112 -7.21 -0.56 12.10
C ALA A 112 -6.24 -1.64 11.61
N THR A 113 -6.75 -2.65 10.89
CA THR A 113 -5.93 -3.80 10.44
C THR A 113 -6.20 -4.09 8.98
N GLY A 114 -5.24 -4.74 8.30
CA GLY A 114 -5.43 -5.19 6.92
C GLY A 114 -6.57 -6.22 6.82
N ALA A 115 -7.65 -5.85 6.15
CA ALA A 115 -8.84 -6.65 5.91
C ALA A 115 -8.97 -7.01 4.42
N ALA A 116 -9.65 -8.13 4.15
CA ALA A 116 -10.04 -8.46 2.78
C ALA A 116 -11.02 -7.41 2.25
N VAL A 117 -10.89 -7.08 0.97
CA VAL A 117 -11.75 -6.15 0.24
C VAL A 117 -12.06 -6.72 -1.12
N GLU A 118 -13.13 -6.23 -1.75
CA GLU A 118 -13.52 -6.60 -3.11
C GLU A 118 -13.22 -5.46 -4.07
N TRP A 119 -13.12 -5.77 -5.37
CA TRP A 119 -12.87 -4.76 -6.41
C TRP A 119 -13.90 -3.64 -6.41
N SER A 120 -15.16 -3.91 -6.09
CA SER A 120 -16.22 -2.89 -5.97
C SER A 120 -15.87 -1.82 -4.93
N GLN A 121 -15.38 -2.22 -3.76
CA GLN A 121 -14.96 -1.29 -2.71
C GLN A 121 -13.74 -0.47 -3.13
N ILE A 122 -12.78 -1.10 -3.81
CA ILE A 122 -11.57 -0.42 -4.31
C ILE A 122 -11.97 0.63 -5.38
N SER A 123 -12.90 0.27 -6.27
CA SER A 123 -13.45 1.16 -7.29
C SER A 123 -14.21 2.34 -6.69
N GLU A 124 -14.95 2.14 -5.60
CA GLU A 124 -15.60 3.22 -4.86
C GLU A 124 -14.57 4.24 -4.35
N TRP A 125 -13.48 3.79 -3.71
CA TRP A 125 -12.41 4.67 -3.24
C TRP A 125 -11.63 5.34 -4.36
N ALA A 126 -11.49 4.67 -5.51
CA ALA A 126 -10.87 5.24 -6.70
C ALA A 126 -11.77 6.28 -7.39
N GLY A 127 -13.07 6.32 -7.09
CA GLY A 127 -14.05 7.16 -7.76
C GLY A 127 -14.38 6.69 -9.19
N GLY A 128 -14.15 5.42 -9.51
CA GLY A 128 -14.30 4.87 -10.85
C GLY A 128 -13.76 3.44 -10.95
N ASP A 129 -13.52 2.96 -12.17
CA ASP A 129 -12.94 1.62 -12.38
C ASP A 129 -11.48 1.59 -11.87
N ALA A 130 -11.26 0.98 -10.71
CA ALA A 130 -9.94 0.85 -10.11
C ALA A 130 -8.99 -0.01 -10.94
N GLN A 131 -9.48 -1.01 -11.67
CA GLN A 131 -8.62 -1.86 -12.49
C GLN A 131 -8.10 -1.08 -13.70
N ALA A 132 -8.98 -0.31 -14.35
CA ALA A 132 -8.58 0.59 -15.44
C ALA A 132 -7.62 1.68 -14.96
N LEU A 133 -7.87 2.27 -13.78
CA LEU A 133 -6.97 3.25 -13.16
C LEU A 133 -5.57 2.65 -12.92
N LEU A 134 -5.49 1.47 -12.30
CA LEU A 134 -4.21 0.82 -12.01
C LEU A 134 -3.47 0.43 -13.29
N ALA A 135 -4.18 -0.02 -14.34
CA ALA A 135 -3.59 -0.29 -15.65
C ALA A 135 -2.98 0.96 -16.28
N ALA A 136 -3.66 2.11 -16.20
CA ALA A 136 -3.14 3.39 -16.68
C ALA A 136 -1.89 3.85 -15.93
N LEU A 137 -1.66 3.33 -14.71
CA LEU A 137 -0.50 3.63 -13.86
C LEU A 137 0.61 2.58 -13.96
N GLY A 138 0.52 1.65 -14.91
CA GLY A 138 1.56 0.67 -15.19
C GLY A 138 1.29 -0.74 -14.65
N ALA A 139 0.11 -1.02 -14.09
CA ALA A 139 -0.27 -2.40 -13.80
C ALA A 139 -0.38 -3.21 -15.10
N THR A 140 0.34 -4.33 -15.19
CA THR A 140 0.24 -5.23 -16.35
C THR A 140 -1.00 -6.09 -16.28
N ARG A 141 -1.39 -6.51 -15.07
CA ARG A 141 -2.58 -7.35 -14.82
C ARG A 141 -3.20 -7.00 -13.47
N THR A 142 -4.52 -7.14 -13.40
CA THR A 142 -5.30 -7.08 -12.16
C THR A 142 -6.25 -8.27 -12.13
N GLY A 143 -6.59 -8.78 -10.95
CA GLY A 143 -7.53 -9.88 -10.83
C GLY A 143 -7.47 -10.55 -9.47
N ALA A 144 -7.88 -11.82 -9.41
CA ALA A 144 -7.76 -12.62 -8.20
C ALA A 144 -6.30 -13.06 -7.96
N TYR A 145 -5.85 -13.03 -6.72
CA TYR A 145 -4.46 -13.31 -6.34
C TYR A 145 -3.97 -14.68 -6.80
N GLY A 146 -4.81 -15.73 -6.72
CA GLY A 146 -4.46 -17.08 -7.17
C GLY A 146 -4.34 -17.22 -8.69
N VAL A 147 -4.87 -16.26 -9.47
CA VAL A 147 -4.70 -16.21 -10.93
C VAL A 147 -3.40 -15.50 -11.30
N LEU A 148 -2.99 -14.49 -10.52
CA LEU A 148 -1.73 -13.77 -10.75
C LEU A 148 -0.53 -14.50 -10.13
N LEU A 149 -0.73 -15.21 -9.02
CA LEU A 149 0.26 -16.05 -8.36
C LEU A 149 -0.31 -17.48 -8.15
N PRO A 150 -0.24 -18.36 -9.17
CA PRO A 150 -0.78 -19.72 -9.08
C PRO A 150 -0.20 -20.58 -7.94
N SER A 151 1.04 -20.28 -7.54
CA SER A 151 1.72 -20.94 -6.41
C SER A 151 1.19 -20.53 -5.03
N ALA A 152 0.33 -19.51 -4.94
CA ALA A 152 -0.27 -19.09 -3.68
C ALA A 152 -1.08 -20.23 -3.04
N THR A 153 -0.91 -20.47 -1.75
CA THR A 153 -1.67 -21.50 -1.02
C THR A 153 -2.90 -20.95 -0.29
N ARG A 154 -2.97 -19.63 -0.09
CA ARG A 154 -4.03 -18.93 0.64
C ARG A 154 -4.45 -17.67 -0.11
N PHE A 155 -5.62 -17.14 0.25
CA PHE A 155 -6.11 -15.84 -0.22
C PHE A 155 -6.29 -15.75 -1.74
N LYS A 156 -6.50 -16.90 -2.41
CA LYS A 156 -6.53 -17.02 -3.87
C LYS A 156 -7.59 -16.16 -4.53
N THR A 157 -8.67 -15.85 -3.83
CA THR A 157 -9.81 -15.08 -4.35
C THR A 157 -9.70 -13.58 -4.09
N GLU A 158 -8.77 -13.13 -3.23
CA GLU A 158 -8.63 -11.71 -2.91
C GLU A 158 -8.10 -10.92 -4.12
N PRO A 159 -8.49 -9.64 -4.29
CA PRO A 159 -7.94 -8.77 -5.32
C PRO A 159 -6.41 -8.67 -5.26
N ALA A 160 -5.80 -8.55 -6.44
CA ALA A 160 -4.36 -8.44 -6.61
C ALA A 160 -3.99 -7.67 -7.87
N ILE A 161 -2.76 -7.17 -7.88
CA ILE A 161 -2.13 -6.44 -8.97
C ILE A 161 -0.79 -7.10 -9.33
N GLU A 162 -0.47 -7.10 -10.62
CA GLU A 162 0.84 -7.41 -11.17
C GLU A 162 1.42 -6.10 -11.76
N VAL A 163 2.67 -5.78 -11.40
CA VAL A 163 3.40 -4.61 -11.92
C VAL A 163 4.79 -5.05 -12.41
N PRO A 164 5.37 -4.38 -13.40
CA PRO A 164 6.74 -4.65 -13.81
C PRO A 164 7.70 -4.20 -12.69
N LEU A 165 8.76 -4.97 -12.46
CA LEU A 165 9.79 -4.62 -11.48
C LEU A 165 10.52 -3.32 -11.84
N SER A 166 10.64 -3.03 -13.15
CA SER A 166 11.27 -1.81 -13.66
C SER A 166 10.44 -0.55 -13.43
N ASP A 167 9.13 -0.66 -13.22
CA ASP A 167 8.25 0.46 -12.92
C ASP A 167 7.10 0.03 -11.98
N PRO A 168 7.37 -0.05 -10.66
CA PRO A 168 6.38 -0.50 -9.69
C PRO A 168 5.45 0.63 -9.22
N SER A 169 5.34 1.73 -9.97
CA SER A 169 4.62 2.95 -9.55
C SER A 169 3.17 2.71 -9.12
N ALA A 170 2.46 1.80 -9.78
CA ALA A 170 1.07 1.45 -9.44
C ALA A 170 0.92 0.85 -8.02
N LEU A 171 1.98 0.34 -7.38
CA LEU A 171 1.91 -0.11 -5.99
C LEU A 171 1.69 1.06 -5.02
N PHE A 172 2.25 2.24 -5.29
CA PHE A 172 1.98 3.44 -4.48
C PHE A 172 0.52 3.87 -4.57
N ALA A 173 -0.12 3.69 -5.74
CA ALA A 173 -1.55 3.90 -5.90
C ALA A 173 -2.37 2.94 -5.03
N VAL A 174 -1.98 1.65 -4.99
CA VAL A 174 -2.61 0.66 -4.11
C VAL A 174 -2.44 1.07 -2.65
N TYR A 175 -1.26 1.53 -2.22
CA TYR A 175 -1.07 1.99 -0.85
C TYR A 175 -2.00 3.16 -0.52
N ALA A 176 -2.07 4.17 -1.38
CA ALA A 176 -2.98 5.32 -1.19
C ALA A 176 -4.45 4.87 -1.06
N LEU A 177 -4.95 4.02 -1.96
CA LEU A 177 -6.33 3.51 -1.94
C LEU A 177 -6.66 2.69 -0.71
N THR A 178 -5.67 1.99 -0.16
CA THR A 178 -5.92 0.93 0.83
C THR A 178 -5.42 1.26 2.22
N ARG A 179 -4.70 2.37 2.39
CA ARG A 179 -4.21 2.84 3.68
C ARG A 179 -4.68 4.25 3.97
N VAL A 180 -4.46 5.19 3.04
CA VAL A 180 -4.83 6.59 3.22
C VAL A 180 -6.34 6.80 3.10
N VAL A 181 -6.95 6.41 1.97
CA VAL A 181 -8.40 6.64 1.76
C VAL A 181 -9.28 5.96 2.83
N PRO A 182 -8.98 4.75 3.32
CA PRO A 182 -9.75 4.16 4.41
C PRO A 182 -9.63 4.91 5.74
N ILE A 183 -8.49 5.55 6.02
CA ILE A 183 -8.36 6.46 7.18
C ILE A 183 -9.24 7.69 6.98
N MET A 184 -9.15 8.34 5.80
CA MET A 184 -9.94 9.53 5.45
C MET A 184 -11.44 9.30 5.57
N THR A 185 -11.90 8.16 5.10
CA THR A 185 -13.33 7.80 5.06
C THR A 185 -13.82 7.12 6.34
N GLY A 186 -12.93 6.85 7.30
CA GLY A 186 -13.28 6.12 8.51
C GLY A 186 -13.78 4.69 8.24
N TYR A 187 -13.24 4.01 7.22
CA TYR A 187 -13.76 2.72 6.77
C TYR A 187 -13.78 1.65 7.88
N GLY A 188 -14.98 1.21 8.25
CA GLY A 188 -15.20 0.23 9.32
C GLY A 188 -15.38 0.84 10.71
N LYS A 189 -15.33 2.17 10.87
CA LYS A 189 -15.80 2.82 12.10
C LYS A 189 -17.31 2.62 12.15
N GLU A 190 -17.79 1.83 13.11
CA GLU A 190 -19.20 1.90 13.52
C GLU A 190 -19.35 3.31 14.12
N SER A 191 -20.20 4.15 13.55
CA SER A 191 -20.40 5.51 14.03
C SER A 191 -20.69 5.50 15.54
N VAL A 192 -19.80 6.05 16.36
CA VAL A 192 -20.11 6.38 17.76
C VAL A 192 -19.80 7.85 17.96
N GLU A 193 -20.89 8.60 18.06
CA GLU A 193 -21.06 10.00 18.48
C GLU A 193 -20.28 11.11 17.75
N GLY A 194 -21.06 12.09 17.28
CA GLY A 194 -20.54 13.37 16.78
C GLY A 194 -19.93 14.21 17.91
N PRO A 195 -19.41 15.40 17.57
CA PRO A 195 -18.33 16.09 18.30
C PRO A 195 -18.74 16.76 19.63
N ASN A 196 -19.80 16.30 20.27
CA ASN A 196 -20.25 16.63 21.63
C ASN A 196 -21.11 15.45 22.16
N ALA A 197 -20.46 14.39 22.61
CA ALA A 197 -21.06 13.45 23.55
C ALA A 197 -20.23 13.42 24.83
#